data_AF-A0AAV2IKD3-F1
#
_entry.id   AF-A0AAV2IKD3-F1
#
_cell.length_a   1.000
_cell.length_b   1.000
_cell.length_c   1.000
_cell.angle_alpha   90.00
_cell.angle_beta   90.00
_cell.angle_gamma   90.00
#
_symmetry.space_group_name_H-M   'P 1'
#
loop_
_entity.id
_entity.type
_entity.pdbx_description
1 polymer ?
#
loop_
_entity_poly.entity_id
_entity_poly.type
_entity_poly.pdbx_seq_one_letter_code
_entity_poly.pdbx_strand_id
1 'polypeptide(L)'
;MKLILRGKPVRSKLVSRSLSKTERDTYRPTWLMMPIKIIFGFNCDMLNDYGMMLYHNNRLIKAYEKVGYQKQENELGVGVVGVAEVDFLEPIHNKQDFKTDEKYISLMKAFGEKLNDYWNEKIQGQTSQTPHARR
;
A
#
# COMPACT_ATOMS: atom_id res chain seq x y z
N MET A 1 -14.79 -1.19 17.83
CA MET A 1 -14.40 -0.09 18.74
C MET A 1 -14.84 1.23 18.13
N LYS A 2 -15.37 2.18 18.92
CA LYS A 2 -15.68 3.55 18.46
C LYS A 2 -14.73 4.50 19.19
N LEU A 3 -14.09 5.41 18.45
CA LEU A 3 -13.21 6.44 19.00
C LEU A 3 -13.99 7.77 19.08
N ILE A 4 -13.87 8.48 20.20
CA ILE A 4 -14.44 9.81 20.40
C ILE A 4 -13.30 10.75 20.74
N LEU A 5 -13.07 11.75 19.91
CA LEU A 5 -12.02 12.76 20.11
C LEU A 5 -12.68 14.10 20.42
N ARG A 6 -12.43 14.63 21.62
CA ARG A 6 -13.00 15.92 22.08
C ARG A 6 -14.54 15.97 21.95
N GLY A 7 -15.21 14.88 22.35
CA GLY A 7 -16.68 14.76 22.29
C GLY A 7 -17.27 14.51 20.90
N LYS A 8 -16.44 14.47 19.84
CA LYS A 8 -16.89 14.16 18.48
C LYS A 8 -16.49 12.73 18.08
N PRO A 9 -17.40 11.92 17.53
CA PRO A 9 -17.06 10.58 17.08
C PRO A 9 -16.11 10.64 15.88
N VAL A 10 -15.05 9.85 15.91
CA VAL A 10 -14.10 9.71 14.80
C VAL A 10 -14.71 8.79 13.74
N ARG A 11 -14.76 9.26 12.48
CA ARG A 11 -15.23 8.46 11.35
C ARG A 11 -14.11 7.52 10.88
N SER A 12 -14.12 6.28 11.35
CA SER A 12 -13.18 5.26 10.87
C SER A 12 -13.53 4.82 9.45
N LYS A 13 -12.54 4.78 8.57
CA LYS A 13 -12.66 4.23 7.21
C LYS A 13 -11.83 2.94 7.12
N LEU A 14 -12.31 1.98 6.33
CA LEU A 14 -11.49 0.85 5.91
C LEU A 14 -10.61 1.33 4.75
N VAL A 15 -9.30 1.49 4.99
CA VAL A 15 -8.37 2.01 3.98
C VAL A 15 -8.45 1.21 2.69
N SER A 16 -8.46 -0.12 2.78
CA SER A 16 -8.56 -1.00 1.62
C SER A 16 -9.83 -0.81 0.78
N ARG A 17 -10.91 -0.25 1.36
CA ARG A 17 -12.16 0.05 0.65
C ARG A 17 -12.28 1.49 0.18
N SER A 18 -11.42 2.39 0.65
CA SER A 18 -11.44 3.80 0.22
C SER A 18 -10.60 4.07 -1.02
N LEU A 19 -9.88 3.06 -1.53
CA LEU A 19 -9.05 3.19 -2.74
C LEU A 19 -9.88 2.98 -4.01
N SER A 20 -9.50 3.63 -5.10
CA SER A 20 -10.02 3.36 -6.44
C SER A 20 -9.14 2.40 -7.23
N LYS A 21 -9.68 1.81 -8.30
CA LYS A 21 -9.01 0.83 -9.17
C LYS A 21 -8.32 -0.30 -8.38
N THR A 22 -8.99 -0.75 -7.31
CA THR A 22 -8.41 -1.68 -6.34
C THR A 22 -8.05 -3.01 -6.98
N GLU A 23 -6.85 -3.50 -6.67
CA GLU A 23 -6.37 -4.80 -7.10
C GLU A 23 -5.83 -5.60 -5.92
N ARG A 24 -6.06 -6.90 -5.93
CA ARG A 24 -5.62 -7.82 -4.88
C ARG A 24 -4.50 -8.68 -5.43
N ASP A 25 -3.35 -8.58 -4.80
CA ASP A 25 -2.17 -9.37 -5.11
C ASP A 25 -1.76 -10.18 -3.88
N THR A 26 -0.86 -11.13 -4.08
CA THR A 26 -0.35 -12.01 -3.04
C THR A 26 1.16 -12.19 -3.19
N TYR A 27 1.88 -12.05 -2.08
CA TYR A 27 3.30 -12.38 -1.99
C TYR A 27 3.48 -13.69 -1.22
N ARG A 28 4.28 -14.60 -1.78
CA ARG A 28 4.55 -15.95 -1.23
C ARG A 28 6.05 -16.16 -1.05
N PRO A 29 6.66 -15.65 0.04
CA PRO A 29 8.05 -15.96 0.33
C PRO A 29 8.22 -17.45 0.67
N THR A 30 9.36 -18.03 0.31
CA THR A 30 9.69 -19.43 0.62
C THR A 30 9.80 -19.71 2.12
N TRP A 31 10.15 -18.70 2.90
CA TRP A 31 10.34 -18.77 4.35
C TRP A 31 9.04 -18.53 5.15
N LEU A 32 7.91 -18.27 4.49
CA LEU A 32 6.63 -18.06 5.14
C LEU A 32 5.59 -19.05 4.63
N MET A 33 4.99 -19.79 5.54
CA MET A 33 3.96 -20.78 5.20
C MET A 33 2.68 -20.12 4.65
N MET A 34 2.35 -18.93 5.17
CA MET A 34 1.13 -18.23 4.81
C MET A 34 1.41 -17.11 3.79
N PRO A 35 0.64 -17.03 2.69
CA PRO A 35 0.75 -15.92 1.74
C PRO A 35 0.38 -14.58 2.37
N ILE A 36 1.10 -13.52 1.99
CA ILE A 36 0.81 -12.15 2.39
C ILE A 36 -0.11 -11.54 1.34
N LYS A 37 -1.30 -11.13 1.76
CA LYS A 37 -2.27 -10.46 0.89
C LYS A 37 -1.93 -8.98 0.82
N ILE A 38 -1.91 -8.45 -0.40
CA ILE A 38 -1.63 -7.05 -0.67
C ILE A 38 -2.82 -6.49 -1.46
N ILE A 39 -3.27 -5.31 -1.07
CA ILE A 39 -4.33 -4.60 -1.78
C ILE A 39 -3.75 -3.29 -2.29
N PHE A 40 -3.62 -3.14 -3.60
CA PHE A 40 -3.22 -1.89 -4.24
C PHE A 40 -4.45 -1.10 -4.67
N GLY A 41 -4.30 0.21 -4.77
CA GLY A 41 -5.30 1.10 -5.32
C GLY A 41 -4.81 2.54 -5.33
N PHE A 42 -5.56 3.42 -6.00
CA PHE A 42 -5.26 4.85 -6.00
C PHE A 42 -6.01 5.56 -4.87
N ASN A 43 -5.31 6.48 -4.19
CA ASN A 43 -5.93 7.37 -3.23
C ASN A 43 -6.74 8.45 -3.97
N CYS A 44 -8.05 8.54 -3.69
CA CYS A 44 -8.94 9.52 -4.31
C CYS A 44 -8.98 10.86 -3.57
N ASP A 45 -8.63 10.87 -2.27
CA ASP A 45 -8.88 12.01 -1.39
C ASP A 45 -7.67 12.97 -1.36
N MET A 46 -6.45 12.43 -1.29
CA MET A 46 -5.22 13.23 -1.11
C MET A 46 -4.07 12.68 -1.96
N LEU A 47 -3.67 13.42 -2.99
CA LEU A 47 -2.67 12.99 -3.98
C LEU A 47 -1.27 12.75 -3.38
N ASN A 48 -0.91 13.47 -2.32
CA ASN A 48 0.43 13.37 -1.69
C ASN A 48 0.54 12.21 -0.67
N ASP A 49 -0.60 11.64 -0.29
CA ASP A 49 -0.69 10.59 0.73
C ASP A 49 -0.73 9.22 0.04
N TYR A 50 0.46 8.72 -0.32
CA TYR A 50 0.62 7.48 -1.06
C TYR A 50 1.77 6.63 -0.50
N GLY A 51 1.80 5.34 -0.83
CA GLY A 51 2.77 4.37 -0.31
C GLY A 51 2.11 3.21 0.43
N MET A 52 2.94 2.34 1.02
CA MET A 52 2.47 1.16 1.73
C MET A 52 1.96 1.52 3.13
N MET A 53 0.76 1.02 3.45
CA MET A 53 0.21 0.94 4.80
C MET A 53 0.42 -0.47 5.34
N LEU A 54 1.27 -0.56 6.36
CA LEU A 54 1.67 -1.82 6.97
C LEU A 54 0.97 -1.99 8.31
N TYR A 55 0.17 -3.05 8.39
CA TYR A 55 -0.57 -3.45 9.58
C TYR A 55 0.09 -4.65 10.25
N HIS A 56 -0.07 -4.74 11.56
CA HIS A 56 0.31 -5.90 12.35
C HIS A 56 -0.79 -6.13 13.40
N ASN A 57 -1.45 -7.28 13.36
CA ASN A 57 -2.60 -7.62 14.21
C ASN A 57 -3.69 -6.54 14.18
N ASN A 58 -4.12 -6.16 12.97
CA ASN A 58 -5.12 -5.12 12.72
C ASN A 58 -4.77 -3.71 13.30
N ARG A 59 -3.51 -3.47 13.64
CA ARG A 59 -2.97 -2.17 14.06
C ARG A 59 -2.05 -1.62 12.96
N LEU A 60 -2.28 -0.38 12.54
CA LEU A 60 -1.36 0.33 11.66
C LEU A 60 -0.04 0.59 12.41
N ILE A 61 1.07 0.10 11.85
CA ILE A 61 2.42 0.30 12.39
C ILE A 61 3.14 1.38 11.59
N LYS A 62 3.12 1.27 10.26
CA LYS A 62 3.80 2.20 9.37
C LYS A 62 2.86 2.64 8.26
N ALA A 63 2.80 3.94 8.02
CA ALA A 63 1.93 4.55 7.01
C ALA A 63 2.79 5.18 5.90
N TYR A 64 2.30 5.07 4.66
CA TYR A 64 2.88 5.75 3.49
C TYR A 64 4.37 5.44 3.25
N GLU A 65 4.79 4.21 3.56
CA GLU A 65 6.16 3.77 3.30
C GLU A 65 6.38 3.68 1.78
N LYS A 66 7.32 4.47 1.26
CA LYS A 66 7.62 4.50 -0.17
C LYS A 66 8.37 3.24 -0.59
N VAL A 67 7.91 2.59 -1.66
CA VAL A 67 8.53 1.38 -2.21
C VAL A 67 8.61 1.44 -3.74
N GLY A 68 9.53 0.68 -4.34
CA GLY A 68 9.66 0.61 -5.79
C GLY A 68 9.94 1.98 -6.42
N TYR A 69 9.21 2.32 -7.48
CA TYR A 69 9.31 3.60 -8.19
C TYR A 69 9.15 4.82 -7.28
N GLN A 70 8.35 4.72 -6.22
CA GLN A 70 8.07 5.82 -5.31
C GLN A 70 9.28 6.28 -4.47
N LYS A 71 10.37 5.50 -4.44
CA LYS A 71 11.62 5.90 -3.76
C LYS A 71 12.52 6.79 -4.60
N GLN A 72 12.27 6.89 -5.90
CA GLN A 72 13.07 7.68 -6.83
C GLN A 72 12.41 9.06 -7.02
N GLU A 73 13.20 10.07 -7.39
CA GLU A 73 12.68 11.38 -7.79
C GLU A 73 12.07 11.28 -9.20
N ASN A 74 10.82 10.82 -9.27
CA ASN A 74 10.05 10.70 -10.50
C ASN A 74 8.54 10.88 -10.22
N GLU A 75 7.74 10.89 -11.28
CA GLU A 75 6.27 10.96 -11.19
C GLU A 75 5.61 9.57 -11.19
N LEU A 76 6.40 8.50 -11.04
CA LEU A 76 5.94 7.12 -11.15
C LEU A 76 5.44 6.59 -9.80
N GLY A 77 4.31 5.90 -9.80
CA GLY A 77 3.72 5.33 -8.60
C GLY A 77 3.07 6.37 -7.67
N VAL A 78 3.01 7.65 -8.06
CA VAL A 78 2.35 8.71 -7.29
C VAL A 78 0.87 8.41 -7.14
N GLY A 79 0.35 8.57 -5.92
CA GLY A 79 -1.06 8.28 -5.60
C GLY A 79 -1.39 6.80 -5.36
N VAL A 80 -0.47 5.87 -5.62
CA VAL A 80 -0.68 4.44 -5.33
C VAL A 80 -0.49 4.15 -3.85
N VAL A 81 -1.52 3.58 -3.23
CA VAL A 81 -1.50 3.05 -1.87
C VAL A 81 -1.56 1.53 -1.93
N GLY A 82 -0.66 0.88 -1.21
CA GLY A 82 -0.75 -0.56 -0.95
C GLY A 82 -1.10 -0.81 0.50
N VAL A 83 -1.97 -1.76 0.79
CA VAL A 83 -2.34 -2.16 2.15
C VAL A 83 -1.97 -3.61 2.35
N ALA A 84 -1.19 -3.90 3.39
CA ALA A 84 -0.77 -5.26 3.73
C ALA A 84 -0.73 -5.46 5.24
N GLU A 85 -1.07 -6.68 5.66
CA GLU A 85 -0.92 -7.15 7.04
C GLU A 85 0.28 -8.10 7.12
N VAL A 86 1.22 -7.80 8.02
CA VAL A 86 2.58 -8.35 8.05
C VAL A 86 2.92 -8.86 9.45
N ASP A 87 2.11 -9.80 9.93
CA ASP A 87 2.17 -10.31 11.32
C ASP A 87 3.46 -11.08 11.66
N PHE A 88 4.20 -11.52 10.65
CA PHE A 88 5.48 -12.20 10.81
C PHE A 88 6.65 -11.24 11.12
N LEU A 89 6.45 -9.92 10.97
CA LEU A 89 7.43 -8.91 11.34
C LEU A 89 7.24 -8.49 12.80
N GLU A 90 8.34 -8.19 13.48
CA GLU A 90 8.34 -7.68 14.86
C GLU A 90 8.29 -6.15 14.87
N PRO A 91 7.23 -5.52 15.43
CA PRO A 91 7.22 -4.09 15.67
C PRO A 91 8.25 -3.69 16.74
N ILE A 92 8.86 -2.52 16.61
CA ILE A 92 9.72 -1.95 17.65
C ILE A 92 8.90 -1.52 18.87
N HIS A 93 9.57 -1.19 19.99
CA HIS A 93 8.91 -0.92 21.28
C HIS A 93 7.77 0.11 21.22
N ASN A 94 7.91 1.19 20.45
CA ASN A 94 6.88 2.24 20.31
C ASN A 94 5.77 1.90 19.29
N LYS A 95 5.87 0.75 18.60
CA LYS A 95 4.94 0.30 17.55
C LYS A 95 4.73 1.34 16.44
N GLN A 96 5.78 2.08 16.08
CA GLN A 96 5.80 3.03 14.95
C GLN A 96 6.73 2.58 13.82
N ASP A 97 7.45 1.48 14.00
CA ASP A 97 8.27 0.87 12.95
C ASP A 97 8.40 -0.64 13.19
N PHE A 98 9.00 -1.34 12.24
CA PHE A 98 9.41 -2.73 12.36
C PHE A 98 10.92 -2.82 12.58
N LYS A 99 11.37 -3.95 13.13
CA LYS A 99 12.79 -4.28 13.17
C LYS A 99 13.31 -4.42 11.73
N THR A 100 14.39 -3.70 11.40
CA THR A 100 15.04 -3.78 10.09
C THR A 100 15.88 -5.04 9.99
N ASP A 101 15.23 -6.16 9.69
CA ASP A 101 15.85 -7.46 9.44
C ASP A 101 15.81 -7.84 7.96
N GLU A 102 16.42 -8.97 7.61
CA GLU A 102 16.44 -9.48 6.23
C GLU A 102 15.03 -9.73 5.67
N LYS A 103 14.08 -10.13 6.53
CA LYS A 103 12.69 -10.37 6.15
C LYS A 103 11.99 -9.06 5.78
N TYR A 104 12.16 -8.01 6.58
CA TYR A 104 11.65 -6.67 6.30
C TYR A 104 12.21 -6.14 4.98
N ILE A 105 13.53 -6.24 4.79
CA ILE A 105 14.19 -5.77 3.56
C ILE A 105 13.67 -6.53 2.34
N SER A 106 13.59 -7.86 2.43
CA SER A 106 13.07 -8.73 1.36
C SER A 106 11.61 -8.37 1.02
N LEU A 107 10.79 -8.15 2.05
CA LEU A 107 9.39 -7.76 1.89
C LEU A 107 9.24 -6.40 1.20
N MET A 108 9.98 -5.39 1.64
CA MET A 108 9.93 -4.05 1.04
C MET A 108 10.36 -4.07 -0.42
N LYS A 109 11.34 -4.93 -0.77
CA LYS A 109 11.73 -5.15 -2.17
C LYS A 109 10.58 -5.77 -2.98
N ALA A 110 9.97 -6.85 -2.48
CA ALA A 110 8.86 -7.53 -3.14
C ALA A 110 7.62 -6.62 -3.29
N PHE A 111 7.31 -5.79 -2.29
CA PHE A 111 6.25 -4.80 -2.40
C PHE A 111 6.56 -3.74 -3.44
N GLY A 112 7.82 -3.32 -3.56
CA GLY A 112 8.26 -2.40 -4.60
C GLY A 112 8.08 -2.96 -6.01
N GLU A 113 8.48 -4.21 -6.24
CA GLU A 113 8.30 -4.89 -7.52
C GLU A 113 6.81 -4.99 -7.90
N LYS A 114 5.98 -5.46 -6.97
CA LYS A 114 4.53 -5.59 -7.19
C LYS A 114 3.82 -4.26 -7.39
N LEU A 115 4.26 -3.21 -6.70
CA LEU A 115 3.73 -1.85 -6.90
C LEU A 115 4.05 -1.33 -8.30
N ASN A 116 5.27 -1.59 -8.79
CA ASN A 116 5.68 -1.20 -10.12
C ASN A 116 4.86 -1.92 -11.20
N ASP A 117 4.61 -3.23 -11.01
CA ASP A 117 3.76 -4.03 -11.89
C ASP A 117 2.34 -3.46 -11.94
N TYR A 118 1.73 -3.21 -10.78
CA TYR A 118 0.40 -2.60 -10.68
C TYR A 118 0.36 -1.23 -11.38
N TRP A 119 1.35 -0.37 -11.15
CA TRP A 119 1.42 0.94 -11.81
C TRP A 119 1.49 0.81 -13.33
N ASN A 120 2.39 -0.04 -13.84
CA ASN A 120 2.58 -0.24 -15.26
C ASN A 120 1.31 -0.77 -15.92
N GLU A 121 0.62 -1.72 -15.30
CA GLU A 121 -0.65 -2.24 -15.81
C GLU A 121 -1.73 -1.14 -15.90
N LYS A 122 -1.91 -0.35 -14.84
CA LYS A 122 -2.93 0.70 -14.81
C LYS A 122 -2.62 1.93 -15.66
N ILE A 123 -1.34 2.18 -15.96
CA ILE A 123 -0.94 3.22 -16.91
C ILE A 123 -1.10 2.74 -18.36
N GLN A 124 -0.66 1.52 -18.69
CA GLN A 124 -0.85 0.96 -20.05
C GLN A 124 -2.33 0.75 -20.40
N GLY A 125 -3.15 0.40 -19.40
CA GLY A 125 -4.60 0.34 -19.55
C GLY A 125 -5.28 1.69 -19.82
N GLN A 126 -4.65 2.81 -19.43
CA GLN A 126 -5.18 4.16 -19.70
C GLN A 126 -4.85 4.65 -21.12
N THR A 127 -3.65 4.39 -21.63
CA THR A 127 -3.26 4.75 -23.00
C THR A 127 -4.11 4.02 -24.06
N SER A 128 -4.57 2.81 -23.75
CA SER A 128 -5.41 1.99 -24.63
C SER A 128 -6.88 2.44 -24.69
N GLN A 129 -7.32 3.37 -23.83
CA GLN A 129 -8.69 3.87 -23.75
C GLN A 129 -8.85 5.32 -24.26
N THR A 130 -8.02 5.75 -25.21
CA THR A 130 -8.24 7.01 -25.92
C THR A 130 -9.10 6.73 -27.17
N PRO A 131 -10.44 6.88 -27.15
CA PRO A 131 -11.18 6.96 -28.39
C PRO A 131 -10.82 8.30 -29.04
N HIS A 132 -10.41 8.23 -30.30
CA HIS A 132 -10.40 9.34 -31.22
C HIS A 132 -11.65 10.22 -31.03
N ALA A 133 -11.49 11.40 -30.44
CA ALA A 133 -12.41 12.51 -30.69
C ALA A 133 -12.13 12.96 -32.13
N ARG A 134 -13.00 12.51 -33.04
CA ARG A 134 -13.05 12.95 -34.44
C ARG A 134 -13.41 14.44 -34.48
N ARG A 135 -12.76 15.13 -35.43
CA ARG A 135 -13.12 16.36 -36.15
C ARG A 135 -14.32 17.16 -35.65
#